data_AF-A0A9D2KXB7-F1
#
_entry.id   AF-A0A9D2KXB7-F1
#
_cell.length_a   1.000
_cell.length_b   1.000
_cell.length_c   1.000
_cell.angle_alpha   90.00
_cell.angle_beta   90.00
_cell.angle_gamma   90.00
#
_symmetry.space_group_name_H-M   'P 1'
#
loop_
_entity.id
_entity.type
_entity.pdbx_description
1 polymer ?
#
loop_
_entity_poly.entity_id
_entity_poly.type
_entity_poly.pdbx_seq_one_letter_code
_entity_poly.pdbx_strand_id
1 'polypeptide(L)' 'MSYSILRVARVKGSSNSKGIQKHNQRENINYNNKDINHENTYKNYDLINENKIDYSSKIEDTIHANYSGKRAIRKDAI' A
#
# COMPACT_ATOMS: atom_id res chain seq x y z
N MET A 1 8.49 -29.38 5.72
CA MET A 1 7.10 -29.20 5.27
C MET A 1 6.89 -27.72 4.97
N SER A 2 6.36 -27.37 3.80
CA SER A 2 6.00 -25.99 3.48
C SER A 2 4.51 -25.80 3.66
N TYR A 3 4.09 -24.60 4.11
CA TYR A 3 2.68 -24.26 4.33
C TYR A 3 2.31 -23.01 3.53
N SER A 4 1.05 -22.93 3.11
CA SER A 4 0.50 -21.69 2.55
C SER A 4 0.25 -20.68 3.66
N ILE A 5 0.64 -19.42 3.44
CA ILE A 5 0.40 -18.32 4.38
C ILE A 5 -0.49 -17.29 3.70
N LEU A 6 -1.72 -17.16 4.19
CA LEU A 6 -2.66 -16.09 3.80
C LEU A 6 -3.06 -15.33 5.06
N ARG A 7 -2.72 -14.04 5.11
CA ARG A 7 -3.07 -13.14 6.21
C ARG A 7 -3.41 -11.76 5.67
N VAL A 8 -4.54 -11.22 6.12
CA VAL A 8 -5.00 -9.87 5.78
C VAL A 8 -4.81 -8.95 6.99
N ALA A 9 -4.27 -7.75 6.75
CA ALA A 9 -4.16 -6.69 7.75
C ALA A 9 -5.10 -5.53 7.39
N ARG A 10 -5.85 -5.03 8.38
CA ARG A 10 -6.72 -3.85 8.22
C ARG A 10 -5.85 -2.59 8.26
N VAL A 11 -5.96 -1.73 7.26
CA VAL A 11 -5.20 -0.49 7.13
C VAL A 11 -6.19 0.65 7.08
N LYS A 12 -5.99 1.72 7.87
CA LYS A 12 -6.82 2.92 7.76
C LYS A 12 -6.36 3.78 6.59
N GLY A 13 -7.31 4.28 5.81
CA GLY A 13 -7.06 4.92 4.51
C GLY A 13 -6.18 6.17 4.53
N SER A 14 -6.22 7.01 5.57
CA SER A 14 -5.57 8.33 5.55
C SER A 14 -4.17 8.38 6.17
N SER A 15 -3.88 7.58 7.20
CA SER A 15 -2.61 7.71 7.96
C SER A 15 -1.59 6.61 7.64
N ASN A 16 -2.05 5.39 7.36
CA ASN A 16 -1.17 4.22 7.31
C ASN A 16 -0.80 3.81 5.87
N SER A 17 -1.66 4.16 4.90
CA SER A 17 -1.46 3.92 3.48
C SER A 17 -0.14 4.48 2.96
N LYS A 18 0.23 5.71 3.35
CA LYS A 18 1.47 6.36 2.91
C LYS A 18 2.74 5.69 3.42
N GLY A 19 2.72 5.20 4.67
CA GLY A 19 3.84 4.44 5.24
C GLY A 19 4.05 3.12 4.50
N ILE A 20 2.94 2.43 4.19
CA ILE A 20 2.95 1.18 3.42
C ILE A 20 3.43 1.44 1.99
N GLN A 21 2.96 2.52 1.33
CA GLN A 21 3.42 2.92 0.02
C GLN A 21 4.94 3.07 -0.01
N LYS A 22 5.49 3.92 0.88
CA LYS A 22 6.93 4.17 0.94
C LYS A 22 7.74 2.90 1.11
N HIS A 23 7.23 1.97 1.92
CA HIS A 23 7.87 0.68 2.12
C HIS A 23 7.78 -0.21 0.87
N ASN A 24 6.58 -0.40 0.31
CA ASN A 24 6.35 -1.30 -0.84
C ASN A 24 7.05 -0.81 -2.11
N GLN A 25 6.95 0.47 -2.41
CA GLN A 25 7.54 1.10 -3.60
C GLN A 25 9.00 1.52 -3.40
N ARG A 26 9.58 1.16 -2.25
CA ARG A 26 10.97 1.43 -1.88
C ARG A 26 11.36 2.90 -2.08
N GLU A 27 10.54 3.82 -1.57
CA GLU A 27 10.75 5.27 -1.72
C GLU A 27 11.77 5.83 -0.72
N ASN A 28 11.96 5.18 0.43
CA ASN A 28 12.98 5.59 1.39
C ASN A 28 14.35 5.05 0.99
N ILE A 29 15.39 5.81 1.33
CA ILE A 29 16.80 5.40 1.15
C ILE A 29 17.23 4.54 2.33
N ASN A 30 16.85 4.93 3.55
CA ASN A 30 17.23 4.24 4.78
C ASN A 30 16.05 3.44 5.34
N TYR A 31 16.25 2.14 5.57
CA TYR A 31 15.31 1.31 6.32
C TYR A 31 15.98 0.82 7.59
N ASN A 32 15.23 0.83 8.69
CA ASN A 32 15.68 0.22 9.94
C ASN A 32 15.65 -1.32 9.86
N ASN A 33 14.92 -1.88 8.89
CA ASN A 33 14.85 -3.32 8.68
C ASN A 33 16.15 -3.82 8.02
N LYS A 34 16.96 -4.54 8.79
CA LYS A 34 18.25 -5.10 8.37
C LYS A 34 18.12 -6.26 7.38
N ASP A 35 16.94 -6.84 7.24
CA ASP A 35 16.70 -8.00 6.37
C ASP A 35 16.44 -7.58 4.91
N ILE A 36 16.28 -6.28 4.63
CA ILE A 36 16.09 -5.76 3.27
C ILE A 36 17.46 -5.62 2.60
N ASN A 37 17.72 -6.46 1.59
CA ASN A 37 18.86 -6.24 0.70
C ASN A 37 18.49 -5.26 -0.43
N HIS A 38 18.99 -4.04 -0.31
CA HIS A 38 18.76 -2.95 -1.26
C HIS A 38 19.25 -3.23 -2.67
N GLU A 39 20.36 -3.96 -2.81
CA GLU A 39 20.92 -4.32 -4.11
C GLU A 39 19.94 -5.16 -4.93
N ASN A 40 19.03 -5.89 -4.29
CA ASN A 40 18.01 -6.68 -4.96
C ASN A 40 16.71 -5.92 -5.25
N THR A 41 16.62 -4.62 -4.91
CA THR A 41 15.38 -3.85 -5.08
C THR A 41 14.92 -3.79 -6.54
N TYR A 42 15.84 -3.81 -7.50
CA TYR A 42 15.50 -3.83 -8.93
C TYR A 42 14.74 -5.09 -9.37
N LYS A 43 14.76 -6.16 -8.56
CA LYS A 43 14.01 -7.40 -8.81
C LYS A 43 12.56 -7.32 -8.34
N ASN A 44 12.20 -6.30 -7.56
CA ASN A 44 10.81 -6.11 -7.13
C ASN A 44 9.97 -5.65 -8.33
N TYR A 45 8.75 -6.15 -8.42
CA TYR A 45 7.80 -5.78 -9.46
C TYR A 45 6.40 -5.64 -8.88
N ASP A 46 5.60 -4.77 -9.48
CA ASP A 46 4.17 -4.64 -9.21
C ASP A 46 3.42 -5.32 -10.38
N LEU A 47 2.42 -6.13 -10.05
CA LEU A 47 1.64 -6.90 -11.03
C LEU A 47 0.50 -6.08 -11.65
N ILE A 48 0.12 -4.97 -11.02
CA ILE A 48 -1.04 -4.17 -11.40
C ILE A 48 -0.60 -2.83 -12.00
N ASN A 49 0.41 -2.20 -11.41
CA ASN A 49 0.86 -0.87 -11.83
C ASN A 49 2.25 -0.94 -12.47
N GLU A 50 2.40 -0.38 -13.66
CA GLU A 50 3.72 -0.27 -14.31
C GLU A 50 4.63 0.73 -13.59
N ASN A 51 4.04 1.75 -12.97
CA ASN A 51 4.74 2.85 -12.32
C ASN A 51 4.32 2.99 -10.85
N LYS A 52 5.15 3.72 -10.10
CA LYS A 52 4.84 4.13 -8.72
C LYS A 52 3.55 4.96 -8.68
N ILE A 53 2.71 4.67 -7.70
CA ILE A 53 1.41 5.33 -7.52
C ILE A 53 1.28 5.91 -6.11
N ASP A 54 0.46 6.95 -5.95
CA ASP A 54 0.00 7.36 -4.64
C ASP A 54 -1.16 6.46 -4.18
N TYR A 55 -0.93 5.69 -3.11
CA TYR A 55 -1.94 4.77 -2.60
C TYR A 55 -3.16 5.51 -2.06
N SER A 56 -2.98 6.63 -1.37
CA SER A 56 -4.09 7.39 -0.80
C SER A 56 -4.96 7.96 -1.92
N SER A 57 -4.37 8.61 -2.92
CA SER A 57 -5.11 9.15 -4.06
C SER A 57 -5.84 8.04 -4.83
N LYS A 58 -5.19 6.91 -5.09
CA LYS A 58 -5.82 5.80 -5.82
C LYS A 58 -7.01 5.20 -5.06
N ILE A 59 -6.91 5.10 -3.73
CA ILE A 59 -8.01 4.64 -2.87
C ILE A 59 -9.16 5.64 -2.91
N GLU A 60 -8.88 6.94 -2.73
CA GLU A 60 -9.90 7.99 -2.77
C GLU A 60 -10.61 8.05 -4.12
N ASP A 61 -9.88 8.00 -5.23
CA ASP A 61 -10.43 7.98 -6.60
C ASP A 61 -11.33 6.77 -6.81
N THR A 62 -10.90 5.60 -6.34
CA THR A 62 -11.67 4.36 -6.47
C THR A 62 -12.95 4.41 -5.65
N ILE A 63 -12.89 4.98 -4.43
CA ILE A 63 -14.09 5.17 -3.62
C ILE A 63 -15.02 6.18 -4.29
N HIS A 64 -14.51 7.32 -4.74
CA HIS A 64 -15.32 8.36 -5.37
C HIS A 64 -16.02 7.85 -6.65
N ALA A 65 -15.35 7.02 -7.45
CA ALA A 65 -15.92 6.45 -8.67
C ALA A 65 -17.03 5.42 -8.41
N ASN A 66 -17.00 4.70 -7.28
CA ASN A 66 -17.87 3.54 -7.04
C ASN A 66 -18.87 3.73 -5.88
N TYR A 67 -18.66 4.73 -5.03
CA TYR A 67 -19.51 4.95 -3.86
C TYR A 67 -20.75 5.75 -4.24
N SER A 68 -21.92 5.12 -4.14
CA SER A 68 -23.22 5.71 -4.44
C SER A 68 -23.89 6.41 -3.24
N GLY A 69 -23.29 6.34 -2.06
CA GLY A 69 -23.82 6.96 -0.85
C GLY A 69 -23.64 8.48 -0.83
N LYS A 70 -24.55 9.19 -0.17
CA LYS A 70 -24.47 10.66 -0.03
C LYS A 70 -23.63 11.13 1.16
N ARG A 71 -23.26 10.21 2.06
CA ARG A 71 -22.52 10.52 3.30
C ARG A 71 -21.03 10.43 3.08
N ALA A 72 -20.26 11.36 3.64
CA ALA A 72 -18.81 11.31 3.63
C ALA A 72 -18.28 10.00 4.25
N ILE A 73 -17.17 9.52 3.71
CA ILE A 73 -16.45 8.37 4.26
C ILE A 73 -15.90 8.74 5.64
N ARG A 74 -16.07 7.84 6.60
CA ARG A 74 -15.61 8.09 7.97
C ARG A 74 -14.08 8.08 8.03
N LYS A 75 -13.51 8.93 8.88
CA LYS A 75 -12.05 9.01 9.08
C LYS A 75 -11.41 7.73 9.63
N ASP A 76 -12.20 6.90 10.30
CA ASP A 76 -11.79 5.61 10.87
C ASP A 76 -12.08 4.42 9.93
N ALA A 77 -12.49 4.69 8.68
CA ALA A 77 -12.66 3.66 7.67
C ALA A 77 -11.36 2.89 7.43
N ILE A 78 -11.54 1.58 7.18
CA ILE A 78 -10.50 0.63 6.80
C ILE A 78 -10.49 0.61 5.27
#